data_AF-Q9CTB8-F1
#
_entry.id   AF-Q9CTB8-F1
#
_cell.length_a   1.000
_cell.length_b   1.000
_cell.length_c   1.000
_cell.angle_alpha   90.00
_cell.angle_beta   90.00
_cell.angle_gamma   90.00
#
_symmetry.space_group_name_H-M   'P 1'
#
loop_
_entity.id
_entity.type
_entity.pdbx_description
1 polymer ?
#
loop_
_entity_poly.entity_id
_entity_poly.type
_entity_poly.pdbx_seq_one_letter_code
_entity_poly.pdbx_strand_id
1 'polypeptide(L)' 'VGYLKEILKEIGIQNVKGIHKNTWELKPEYRHYQTEEKSD' A
#
# COMPACT_ATOMS: atom_id res chain seq x y z
N VAL A 1 -18.11 2.71 -5.10
CA VAL A 1 -16.67 2.37 -4.95
C VAL A 1 -16.20 3.06 -3.68
N GLY A 2 -15.52 2.35 -2.78
CA GLY A 2 -15.18 2.87 -1.46
C GLY A 2 -13.85 3.63 -1.48
N TYR A 3 -13.82 4.80 -0.84
CA TYR A 3 -12.68 5.71 -0.70
C TYR A 3 -11.32 5.01 -0.50
N LEU A 4 -11.25 4.00 0.36
CA LEU A 4 -10.04 3.22 0.61
C LEU A 4 -9.49 2.52 -0.65
N LYS A 5 -10.36 2.01 -1.53
CA LYS A 5 -9.96 1.35 -2.77
C LYS A 5 -9.38 2.33 -3.79
N GLU A 6 -9.74 3.61 -3.72
CA GLU A 6 -9.19 4.64 -4.59
C GLU A 6 -7.78 5.01 -4.15
N ILE A 7 -7.59 5.23 -2.84
CA ILE A 7 -6.27 5.45 -2.24
C ILE A 7 -5.33 4.28 -2.55
N LEU A 8 -5.76 3.04 -2.31
CA LEU A 8 -4.92 1.85 -2.54
C LEU A 8 -4.51 1.68 -4.01
N LYS A 9 -5.35 2.10 -4.97
CA LYS A 9 -4.98 2.10 -6.40
C LYS A 9 -3.93 3.14 -6.76
N GLU A 10 -3.90 4.25 -6.04
CA GLU A 10 -2.95 5.33 -6.25
C GLU A 10 -1.58 4.98 -5.68
N ILE A 11 -1.53 4.46 -4.45
CA ILE A 11 -0.28 4.24 -3.70
C ILE A 11 0.19 2.78 -3.68
N GLY A 12 -0.67 1.85 -4.07
CA GLY A 12 -0.44 0.42 -3.93
C GLY A 12 -0.55 -0.38 -5.24
N ILE A 13 -0.12 -1.62 -5.16
CA ILE A 13 -0.10 -2.63 -6.21
C ILE A 13 -0.96 -3.79 -5.70
N GLN A 14 -2.00 -4.13 -6.46
CA GLN A 14 -2.84 -5.26 -6.12
C GLN A 14 -2.17 -6.57 -6.54
N ASN A 15 -2.04 -7.50 -5.60
CA ASN A 15 -1.63 -8.86 -5.90
C ASN A 15 -2.80 -9.65 -6.49
N VAL A 16 -2.73 -9.93 -7.79
CA VAL A 16 -3.81 -10.62 -8.51
C VAL A 16 -3.53 -12.11 -8.75
N LYS A 17 -2.31 -12.57 -8.45
CA LYS A 17 -1.83 -13.94 -8.71
C LYS A 17 -1.11 -14.51 -7.48
N GLY A 18 -1.06 -15.83 -7.37
CA GLY A 18 -0.33 -16.56 -6.33
C GLY A 18 -1.06 -16.62 -4.98
N ILE A 19 -0.32 -17.04 -3.95
CA ILE A 19 -0.83 -17.26 -2.58
C ILE A 19 -1.22 -15.97 -1.85
N HIS A 20 -0.73 -14.82 -2.33
CA HIS A 20 -1.05 -13.50 -1.78
C HIS A 20 -2.13 -12.78 -2.62
N LYS A 21 -2.96 -13.52 -3.37
CA LYS A 21 -4.04 -12.92 -4.17
C LYS A 21 -4.99 -12.09 -3.28
N ASN A 22 -5.41 -10.94 -3.80
CA ASN A 22 -6.26 -9.93 -3.16
C ASN A 22 -5.58 -9.12 -2.04
N THR A 23 -4.27 -9.22 -1.85
CA THR A 23 -3.54 -8.27 -1.00
C THR A 23 -3.10 -7.03 -1.78
N TRP A 24 -2.71 -5.97 -1.06
CA TRP A 24 -2.17 -4.74 -1.62
C TRP A 24 -0.78 -4.52 -1.04
N GLU A 25 0.21 -4.30 -1.91
CA GLU A 25 1.56 -3.90 -1.53
C GLU A 25 1.80 -2.44 -1.89
N LEU A 26 2.42 -1.66 -1.01
CA LEU A 26 2.81 -0.30 -1.34
C LEU A 26 3.83 -0.30 -2.49
N LYS A 27 3.70 0.68 -3.40
CA LYS A 27 4.71 0.90 -4.45
C LYS A 27 6.08 1.15 -3.81
N PRO A 28 7.19 0.76 -4.45
CA PRO A 28 8.54 0.89 -3.91
C PRO A 28 8.87 2.30 -3.41
N GLU A 29 8.44 3.32 -4.15
CA GLU A 29 8.54 4.74 -3.79
C GLU A 29 7.91 5.11 -2.43
N TYR A 30 6.94 4.33 -1.94
CA TYR A 30 6.28 4.54 -0.64
C TYR A 30 6.69 3.51 0.44
N ARG A 31 7.55 2.54 0.13
CA ARG A 31 7.99 1.51 1.10
C ARG A 31 8.88 2.09 2.20
N HIS A 32 9.65 3.13 1.88
CA HIS A 32 10.41 3.90 2.84
C HIS A 32 9.55 5.04 3.39
N TYR A 33 8.37 4.70 3.92
CA TYR A 33 7.67 5.64 4.78
C TYR A 33 8.58 5.82 6.00
N GLN A 34 9.38 6.89 5.99
CA GLN A 34 10.20 7.25 7.13
C GLN A 34 9.23 7.50 8.26
N THR A 35 9.20 6.57 9.22
CA THR A 35 8.57 6.77 10.52
C THR A 35 9.40 7.80 11.30
N GLU A 36 9.59 9.01 10.76
CA GLU A 36 10.10 10.16 11.49
C GLU A 36 9.00 10.77 12.37
N GLU A 37 8.24 9.91 13.06
CA GLU A 37 7.34 10.30 14.16
C GLU A 37 7.43 9.25 15.27
N LYS A 38 8.64 9.11 15.83
CA LYS A 38 8.83 8.75 17.26
C LYS A 38 10.02 9.53 17.83
N SER A 39 9.78 10.80 18.12
CA SER A 39 10.36 11.49 19.27
C SER A 39 9.26 12.31 19.91
N ASP A 40 8.55 11.69 20.85
CA ASP A 40 8.08 12.32 22.09
C ASP A 40 8.11 11.24 23.18
#